data_AF-A0A0Q4XXV4-F1
#
_entry.id   AF-A0A0Q4XXV4-F1
#
_cell.length_a   1.000
_cell.length_b   1.000
_cell.length_c   1.000
_cell.angle_alpha   90.00
_cell.angle_beta   90.00
_cell.angle_gamma   90.00
#
_symmetry.space_group_name_H-M   'P 1'
#
loop_
_entity.id
_entity.type
_entity.pdbx_description
1 polymer ?
#
loop_
_entity_poly.entity_id
_entity_poly.type
_entity_poly.pdbx_seq_one_letter_code
_entity_poly.pdbx_strand_id
1 'polypeptide(L)'
;MFLSGWLAACVTSDGPALIDSRAPGIRVTLPDAPADVGPCLRQTFPEIPDRALTRADIVRIIGAAKVLDRAKTACGARAVAWIEDVRRDLAR
;
A
#
# COMPACT_ATOMS: atom_id res chain seq x y z
N MET A 1 2.75 -65.17 21.27
CA MET A 1 2.95 -64.74 19.87
C MET A 1 1.79 -63.80 19.54
N PHE A 2 1.97 -62.50 19.78
CA PHE A 2 0.98 -61.46 19.50
C PHE A 2 1.48 -60.59 18.35
N LEU A 3 0.62 -60.41 17.34
CA LEU A 3 0.89 -59.66 16.13
C LEU A 3 0.86 -58.14 16.38
N SER A 4 1.77 -57.48 15.67
CA SER A 4 1.76 -56.13 15.09
C SER A 4 0.61 -55.17 15.38
N GLY A 5 0.97 -53.92 15.65
CA GLY A 5 0.09 -52.76 15.48
C GLY A 5 0.87 -51.45 15.59
N TRP A 6 1.54 -51.05 14.50
CA TRP A 6 2.09 -49.70 14.34
C TRP A 6 0.95 -48.67 14.39
N LEU A 7 1.08 -47.67 15.25
CA LEU A 7 0.31 -46.42 15.14
C LEU A 7 1.31 -45.28 14.94
N ALA A 8 1.73 -45.11 13.69
CA ALA A 8 2.29 -43.86 13.22
C ALA A 8 1.13 -42.84 13.17
N ALA A 9 1.05 -41.98 14.18
CA ALA A 9 0.15 -40.84 14.17
C ALA A 9 0.72 -39.77 13.23
N CYS A 10 0.28 -39.78 11.97
CA CYS A 10 0.45 -38.64 11.07
C CYS A 10 -0.47 -37.50 11.58
N VAL A 11 0.07 -36.62 12.43
CA VAL A 11 -0.47 -35.27 12.57
C VAL A 11 -0.12 -34.52 11.28
N THR A 12 -1.00 -34.62 10.29
CA THR A 12 -1.07 -33.62 9.22
C THR A 12 -1.80 -32.43 9.80
N SER A 13 -1.05 -31.46 10.31
CA SER A 13 -1.57 -30.13 10.58
C SER A 13 -1.80 -29.48 9.22
N ASP A 14 -2.94 -29.78 8.59
CA ASP A 14 -3.44 -28.95 7.51
C ASP A 14 -3.64 -27.55 8.12
N GLY A 15 -2.77 -26.63 7.72
CA GLY A 15 -2.94 -25.22 8.05
C GLY A 15 -4.30 -24.73 7.54
N PRO A 16 -4.77 -23.56 8.00
CA PRO A 16 -6.03 -23.00 7.51
C PRO A 16 -6.02 -22.97 5.97
N ALA A 17 -7.14 -23.36 5.38
CA ALA A 17 -7.30 -23.38 3.93
C ALA A 17 -6.92 -22.02 3.33
N LEU A 18 -6.14 -22.07 2.23
CA LEU A 18 -5.73 -20.88 1.49
C LEU A 18 -6.98 -20.18 0.96
N ILE A 19 -7.26 -18.96 1.44
CA ILE A 19 -8.44 -18.19 1.01
C ILE A 19 -8.25 -17.77 -0.45
N ASP A 20 -9.09 -18.29 -1.34
CA ASP A 20 -9.19 -17.78 -2.71
C ASP A 20 -9.93 -16.42 -2.70
N SER A 21 -9.15 -15.36 -2.84
CA SER A 21 -9.63 -13.97 -2.92
C SER A 21 -10.53 -13.69 -4.14
N ARG A 22 -10.66 -14.62 -5.08
CA ARG A 22 -11.54 -14.53 -6.26
C ARG A 22 -12.80 -15.39 -6.15
N ALA A 23 -12.96 -16.19 -5.08
CA ALA A 23 -14.15 -17.01 -4.88
C ALA A 23 -15.40 -16.10 -4.64
N PRO A 24 -16.50 -16.32 -5.36
CA PRO A 24 -17.72 -15.55 -5.16
C PRO A 24 -18.30 -15.86 -3.77
N GLY A 25 -18.32 -14.85 -2.89
CA GLY A 25 -18.89 -14.95 -1.54
C GLY A 25 -18.11 -14.20 -0.46
N ILE A 26 -16.84 -13.88 -0.69
CA ILE A 26 -16.03 -13.10 0.25
C ILE A 26 -15.99 -11.63 -0.20
N ARG A 27 -16.76 -10.78 0.48
CA ARG A 27 -16.72 -9.32 0.32
C ARG A 27 -16.03 -8.74 1.55
N VAL A 28 -14.75 -8.38 1.41
CA VAL A 28 -14.03 -7.63 2.44
C VAL A 28 -14.32 -6.15 2.25
N THR A 29 -14.94 -5.52 3.25
CA THR A 29 -15.06 -4.06 3.29
C THR A 29 -13.79 -3.50 3.90
N LEU A 30 -13.01 -2.76 3.10
CA LEU A 30 -11.85 -2.04 3.60
C LEU A 30 -12.31 -0.79 4.37
N PRO A 31 -11.59 -0.37 5.43
CA PRO A 31 -11.86 0.93 6.02
C PRO A 31 -11.55 2.04 5.00
N ASP A 32 -12.08 3.23 5.24
CA ASP A 32 -11.80 4.37 4.37
C ASP A 32 -10.32 4.77 4.46
N ALA A 33 -9.76 5.15 3.31
CA ALA A 33 -8.43 5.75 3.26
C ALA A 33 -8.47 7.18 3.83
N PRO A 34 -7.33 7.71 4.33
CA PRO A 34 -7.25 9.08 4.81
C PRO A 34 -7.67 10.08 3.70
N ALA A 35 -8.62 10.96 4.03
CA ALA A 35 -9.30 11.82 3.05
C ALA A 35 -8.37 12.79 2.31
N ASP A 36 -7.23 13.15 2.91
CA ASP A 36 -6.27 14.11 2.38
C ASP A 36 -5.21 13.49 1.44
N VAL A 37 -5.01 12.17 1.49
CA VAL A 37 -3.98 11.48 0.71
C VAL A 37 -4.27 11.56 -0.78
N GLY A 38 -5.50 11.26 -1.20
CA GLY A 38 -5.91 11.30 -2.61
C GLY A 38 -5.76 12.69 -3.24
N PRO A 39 -6.32 13.76 -2.64
CA PRO A 39 -6.09 15.14 -3.07
C PRO A 39 -4.60 15.54 -3.09
N CYS A 40 -3.81 15.16 -2.07
CA CYS A 40 -2.37 15.47 -2.01
C CYS A 40 -1.60 14.87 -3.20
N LEU A 41 -1.79 13.58 -3.47
CA LEU A 41 -1.04 12.88 -4.52
C LEU A 41 -1.37 13.38 -5.93
N ARG A 42 -2.60 13.89 -6.13
CA ARG A 42 -3.08 14.46 -7.40
C ARG A 42 -2.53 15.85 -7.71
N GLN A 43 -1.87 16.53 -6.78
CA GLN A 43 -1.24 17.82 -7.06
C GLN A 43 -0.20 17.69 -8.18
N THR A 44 -0.28 18.54 -9.19
CA THR A 44 0.59 18.46 -10.38
C THR A 44 1.90 19.21 -10.13
N PHE A 45 3.00 18.69 -10.69
CA PHE A 45 4.25 19.44 -10.74
C PHE A 45 4.09 20.73 -11.57
N PRO A 46 4.90 21.78 -11.30
CA PRO A 46 4.86 23.00 -12.07
C PRO A 46 5.12 22.74 -13.55
N GLU A 47 4.33 23.38 -14.42
CA GLU A 47 4.56 23.34 -15.87
C GLU A 47 5.85 24.06 -16.25
N ILE A 48 6.55 23.53 -17.25
CA ILE A 48 7.72 24.18 -17.85
C ILE A 48 7.22 25.06 -19.01
N PRO A 49 7.44 26.38 -18.97
CA PRO A 49 7.01 27.27 -20.04
C PRO A 49 7.63 26.91 -21.39
N ASP A 50 6.83 27.01 -22.46
CA ASP A 50 7.31 26.85 -23.84
C ASP A 50 7.96 28.15 -24.35
N ARG A 51 9.07 28.51 -23.70
CA ARG A 51 9.94 29.63 -24.06
C ARG A 51 11.33 29.43 -23.45
N ALA A 52 12.30 30.22 -23.90
CA ALA A 52 13.60 30.27 -23.24
C ALA A 52 13.44 30.62 -21.74
N LEU A 53 14.09 29.82 -20.90
CA LEU A 53 14.04 29.99 -19.45
C LEU A 53 15.14 30.94 -18.99
N THR A 54 14.78 31.85 -18.11
CA THR A 54 15.74 32.63 -17.35
C THR A 54 16.23 31.84 -16.14
N ARG A 55 17.33 32.28 -15.53
CA ARG A 55 17.79 31.72 -14.24
C ARG A 55 16.71 31.82 -13.16
N ALA A 56 15.94 32.91 -13.14
CA ALA A 56 14.86 33.11 -12.19
C ALA A 56 13.72 32.09 -12.39
N ASP A 57 13.38 31.79 -13.65
CA ASP A 57 12.40 30.75 -13.98
C ASP A 57 12.83 29.39 -13.44
N ILE A 58 14.10 29.02 -13.68
CA ILE A 58 14.65 27.73 -13.26
C ILE A 58 14.57 27.59 -11.73
N VAL A 59 15.05 28.61 -10.99
CA VAL A 59 15.03 28.59 -9.52
C VAL A 59 13.60 28.45 -8.99
N ARG A 60 12.64 29.17 -9.58
CA ARG A 60 11.22 29.09 -9.19
C ARG A 60 10.63 27.70 -9.46
N ILE A 61 10.83 27.15 -10.66
CA ILE A 61 10.28 25.83 -11.05
C ILE A 61 10.85 24.73 -10.15
N ILE A 62 12.17 24.70 -9.98
CA ILE A 62 12.83 23.70 -9.12
C ILE A 62 12.41 23.86 -7.67
N GLY A 63 12.32 25.10 -7.17
CA GLY A 63 11.88 25.37 -5.80
C GLY A 63 10.48 24.83 -5.54
N ALA A 64 9.52 25.15 -6.41
CA ALA A 64 8.16 24.66 -6.30
C ALA A 64 8.08 23.13 -6.42
N ALA A 65 8.83 22.53 -7.35
CA ALA A 65 8.90 21.07 -7.52
C ALA A 65 9.43 20.38 -6.26
N LYS A 66 10.49 20.90 -5.62
CA LYS A 66 11.04 20.34 -4.38
C LYS A 66 10.08 20.43 -3.20
N VAL A 67 9.35 21.52 -3.09
CA VAL A 67 8.31 21.67 -2.05
C VAL A 67 7.22 20.63 -2.25
N LEU A 68 6.74 20.47 -3.49
CA LEU A 68 5.72 19.48 -3.81
C LEU A 68 6.20 18.05 -3.59
N ASP A 69 7.44 17.73 -3.96
CA ASP A 69 8.03 16.40 -3.75
C ASP A 69 8.06 16.01 -2.27
N ARG A 70 8.43 16.94 -1.38
CA ARG A 70 8.36 16.72 0.07
C ARG A 70 6.93 16.52 0.56
N ALA A 71 5.98 17.30 0.05
CA ALA A 71 4.57 17.15 0.40
C ALA A 71 4.04 15.77 -0.03
N LYS A 72 4.38 15.32 -1.25
CA LYS A 72 4.03 14.00 -1.78
C LYS A 72 4.66 12.86 -0.99
N THR A 73 5.92 13.02 -0.59
CA THR A 73 6.59 12.06 0.30
C THR A 73 5.83 11.91 1.62
N ALA A 74 5.43 13.01 2.24
CA ALA A 74 4.71 12.98 3.51
C ALA A 74 3.32 12.33 3.40
N CYS A 75 2.54 12.63 2.35
CA CYS A 75 1.25 11.96 2.17
C CYS A 75 1.39 10.51 1.69
N GLY A 76 2.44 10.18 0.94
CA GLY A 76 2.81 8.80 0.62
C GLY A 76 3.12 7.97 1.88
N ALA A 77 3.87 8.53 2.83
CA ALA A 77 4.15 7.87 4.11
C ALA A 77 2.86 7.58 4.89
N ARG A 78 1.90 8.52 4.92
CA ARG A 78 0.58 8.30 5.52
C ARG A 78 -0.21 7.20 4.81
N ALA A 79 -0.16 7.15 3.48
CA ALA A 79 -0.81 6.11 2.71
C ALA A 79 -0.23 4.72 3.05
N VAL A 80 1.09 4.61 3.13
CA VAL A 80 1.77 3.35 3.49
C VAL A 80 1.40 2.91 4.90
N ALA A 81 1.44 3.82 5.88
CA ALA A 81 1.05 3.50 7.25
C ALA A 81 -0.39 2.97 7.33
N TRP A 82 -1.33 3.61 6.62
CA TRP A 82 -2.71 3.12 6.53
C TRP A 82 -2.81 1.73 5.89
N ILE A 83 -2.09 1.46 4.80
CA ILE A 83 -2.04 0.12 4.17
C ILE A 83 -1.52 -0.93 5.15
N GLU A 84 -0.47 -0.60 5.90
CA GLU A 84 0.14 -1.49 6.89
C GLU A 84 -0.83 -1.82 8.02
N ASP A 85 -1.58 -0.82 8.51
CA ASP A 85 -2.59 -1.02 9.55
C ASP A 85 -3.75 -1.89 9.06
N VAL A 86 -4.27 -1.61 7.85
CA VAL A 86 -5.31 -2.46 7.23
C VAL A 86 -4.84 -3.91 7.08
N ARG A 87 -3.60 -4.12 6.65
CA ARG A 87 -3.03 -5.47 6.53
C ARG A 87 -2.91 -6.15 7.88
N ARG A 88 -2.48 -5.43 8.91
CA ARG A 88 -2.36 -5.95 10.28
C ARG A 88 -3.72 -6.36 10.85
N ASP A 89 -4.74 -5.56 10.60
CA ASP A 89 -6.10 -5.79 11.12
C ASP A 89 -6.78 -6.95 10.39
N LEU A 90 -6.55 -7.13 9.10
CA LEU A 90 -7.11 -8.24 8.31
C LEU A 90 -6.32 -9.55 8.44
N ALA A 91 -5.09 -9.51 8.93
CA ALA A 91 -4.27 -10.72 9.18
C ALA A 91 -4.56 -11.38 10.54
N ARG A 92 -5.42 -10.78 11.36
CA ARG A 92 -5.91 -11.34 12.63
C ARG A 92 -7.21 -12.10 12.40
#